data_AF-A0A2G1X955-F1
#
_entry.id   AF-A0A2G1X955-F1
#
_cell.length_a   1.000
_cell.length_b   1.000
_cell.length_c   1.000
_cell.angle_alpha   90.00
_cell.angle_beta   90.00
_cell.angle_gamma   90.00
#
_symmetry.space_group_name_H-M   'P 1'
#
loop_
_entity.id
_entity.type
_entity.pdbx_description
1 polymer ?
#
loop_
_entity_poly.entity_id
_entity_poly.type
_entity_poly.pdbx_seq_one_letter_code
_entity_poly.pdbx_strand_id
1 'polypeptide(L)' 'MREHPVIRFTNELMMVSDLDQATAGAFVRSVFQEGIHEGEQRVIVEVHRRDRTIAELERELARLRGEPVD' A
#
# COMPACT_ATOMS: atom_id res chain seq x y z
N MET A 1 -9.45 25.48 -11.29
CA MET A 1 -8.75 24.23 -10.91
C MET A 1 -9.35 23.73 -9.61
N ARG A 2 -9.56 22.41 -9.45
CA ARG A 2 -9.97 21.85 -8.15
C ARG A 2 -8.76 21.87 -7.21
N GLU A 3 -8.98 22.23 -5.95
CA GLU A 3 -7.95 22.21 -4.91
C GLU A 3 -7.35 20.80 -4.75
N HIS A 4 -6.04 20.71 -4.50
CA HIS A 4 -5.39 19.42 -4.29
C HIS A 4 -5.92 18.76 -3.00
N PRO A 5 -6.31 17.47 -3.01
CA PRO A 5 -6.96 16.83 -1.85
C PRO A 5 -6.18 16.93 -0.54
N VAL A 6 -4.84 16.84 -0.60
CA VAL A 6 -3.98 16.98 0.58
C VAL A 6 -4.02 18.40 1.15
N ILE A 7 -4.11 19.43 0.30
CA ILE A 7 -4.20 20.81 0.76
C ILE A 7 -5.55 21.03 1.46
N ARG A 8 -6.64 20.56 0.84
CA ARG A 8 -7.98 20.61 1.43
C ARG A 8 -8.02 19.89 2.79
N PHE A 9 -7.47 18.68 2.87
CA PHE A 9 -7.42 17.91 4.11
C PHE A 9 -6.61 18.61 5.22
N THR A 10 -5.44 19.17 4.89
CA THR A 10 -4.64 19.94 5.87
C THR A 10 -5.42 21.15 6.39
N ASN A 11 -6.14 21.86 5.51
CA ASN A 11 -6.98 22.99 5.91
C ASN A 11 -8.15 22.54 6.80
N GLU A 12 -8.84 21.45 6.44
CA GLU A 12 -9.90 20.85 7.26
C GLU A 12 -9.38 20.43 8.64
N LEU A 13 -8.20 19.80 8.70
CA LEU A 13 -7.55 19.40 9.96
C LEU A 13 -7.26 20.62 10.84
N MET A 14 -6.73 21.70 10.28
CA MET A 14 -6.50 22.94 11.00
C MET A 14 -7.80 23.60 11.48
N MET A 15 -8.92 23.43 10.78
CA MET A 15 -10.21 23.99 11.24
C MET A 15 -10.82 23.23 12.41
N VAL A 16 -10.53 21.93 12.53
CA VAL A 16 -11.10 21.06 13.57
C VAL A 16 -10.12 20.78 14.72
N SER A 17 -8.96 21.42 14.71
CA SER A 17 -7.91 21.31 15.73
C SER A 17 -7.28 22.67 16.01
N ASP A 18 -6.46 22.76 17.06
CA ASP A 18 -5.69 23.97 17.37
C ASP A 18 -4.29 23.95 16.72
N LEU A 19 -4.10 23.14 15.67
CA LEU A 19 -2.80 23.01 15.01
C LEU A 19 -2.55 24.18 14.07
N ASP A 20 -1.34 24.75 14.15
CA ASP A 20 -0.85 25.66 13.13
C ASP A 20 -0.53 24.91 11.82
N GLN A 21 -0.31 25.69 10.75
CA GLN A 21 -0.06 25.13 9.42
C GLN A 21 1.20 24.25 9.36
N ALA A 22 2.23 24.61 10.11
CA ALA A 22 3.48 23.85 10.12
C ALA A 22 3.28 22.48 10.77
N THR A 23 2.58 22.46 11.90
CA THR A 23 2.30 21.25 12.68
C THR A 23 1.31 20.35 11.95
N ALA A 24 0.23 20.92 11.40
CA ALA A 24 -0.71 20.18 10.57
C ALA A 24 -0.03 19.59 9.32
N GLY A 25 0.82 20.36 8.65
CA GLY A 25 1.57 19.89 7.49
C GLY A 25 2.56 18.76 7.82
N ALA A 26 3.24 18.84 8.96
CA ALA A 26 4.12 17.78 9.44
C ALA A 26 3.34 16.50 9.78
N PHE A 27 2.20 16.64 10.45
CA PHE A 27 1.32 15.53 10.79
C PHE A 27 0.79 14.81 9.53
N VAL A 28 0.21 15.55 8.59
CA VAL A 28 -0.33 14.99 7.34
C VAL A 28 0.76 14.27 6.54
N ARG A 29 1.98 14.82 6.50
CA ARG A 29 3.12 14.17 5.85
C ARG A 29 3.49 12.85 6.52
N SER A 30 3.55 12.82 7.86
CA SER A 30 3.87 11.62 8.63
C SER A 30 2.87 10.50 8.35
N VAL A 31 1.57 10.81 8.46
CA VAL A 31 0.49 9.82 8.21
C VAL A 31 0.53 9.32 6.76
N PHE A 32 0.76 10.22 5.80
CA PHE A 32 0.87 9.83 4.39
C PHE A 32 2.05 8.88 4.14
N GLN A 33 3.21 9.16 4.74
CA GLN A 33 4.39 8.30 4.60
C GLN A 33 4.20 6.94 5.27
N GLU A 34 3.57 6.90 6.44
CA GLU A 34 3.24 5.66 7.13
C GLU A 34 2.26 4.82 6.31
N GLY A 35 1.22 5.44 5.73
CA GLY A 35 0.27 4.77 4.84
C GLY A 35 0.92 4.22 3.56
N ILE A 36 1.91 4.93 2.99
CA ILE A 36 2.73 4.38 1.89
C ILE A 36 3.46 3.14 2.35
N HIS A 37 4.15 3.20 3.50
CA HIS A 37 4.96 2.09 3.99
C HIS A 37 4.10 0.84 4.29
N GLU A 38 2.95 1.02 4.92
CA GLU A 38 1.97 -0.06 5.14
C GLU A 38 1.50 -0.65 3.80
N GLY A 39 1.19 0.21 2.82
CA GLY A 39 0.79 -0.20 1.49
C GLY A 39 1.86 -1.04 0.77
N GLU A 40 3.13 -0.61 0.84
CA GLU A 40 4.27 -1.33 0.28
C GLU A 40 4.44 -2.71 0.91
N GLN A 41 4.40 -2.80 2.25
CA GLN A 41 4.48 -4.07 2.97
C GLN A 41 3.36 -5.02 2.56
N ARG A 42 2.13 -4.53 2.46
CA ARG A 42 0.97 -5.33 2.04
C ARG A 42 1.13 -5.85 0.61
N VAL A 43 1.62 -5.02 -0.31
CA VAL A 43 1.87 -5.44 -1.70
C VAL A 43 2.92 -6.53 -1.75
N ILE A 44 4.02 -6.42 -1.00
CA ILE A 44 5.07 -7.45 -0.92
C ILE A 44 4.49 -8.79 -0.46
N VAL A 45 3.68 -8.78 0.61
CA VAL A 45 3.03 -9.99 1.13
C VAL A 45 2.11 -10.62 0.09
N GLU A 46 1.31 -9.81 -0.60
CA GLU A 46 0.38 -10.30 -1.62
C GLU A 46 1.10 -10.84 -2.87
N VAL A 47 2.20 -10.23 -3.28
CA VAL A 47 3.06 -10.74 -4.37
C VAL A 47 3.62 -12.11 -3.99
N HIS A 48 4.22 -12.25 -2.81
CA HIS A 48 4.75 -13.55 -2.35
C HIS A 48 3.67 -14.61 -2.17
N ARG A 49 2.44 -14.23 -1.81
CA ARG A 49 1.31 -15.14 -1.78
C ARG A 49 0.97 -15.63 -3.18
N ARG A 50 0.89 -14.73 -4.15
CA ARG A 50 0.61 -15.06 -5.56
C ARG A 50 1.70 -15.93 -6.16
N ASP A 51 2.97 -15.63 -5.92
CA ASP A 51 4.10 -16.42 -6.41
C ASP A 51 4.04 -17.86 -5.91
N ARG A 52 3.70 -18.07 -4.63
CA ARG A 52 3.49 -19.41 -4.08
C ARG A 52 2.34 -20.16 -4.76
N THR A 53 1.21 -19.48 -4.97
CA THR A 53 0.07 -20.06 -5.68
C THR A 53 0.42 -20.39 -7.13
N ILE A 54 1.16 -19.53 -7.84
CA ILE A 54 1.64 -19.81 -9.20
C ILE A 54 2.54 -21.05 -9.19
N ALA A 55 3.53 -21.10 -8.29
CA ALA A 55 4.43 -22.25 -8.19
C ALA A 55 3.70 -23.56 -7.82
N GLU A 56 2.61 -23.50 -7.04
CA GLU A 56 1.74 -24.65 -6.77
C GLU A 56 0.99 -25.11 -8.03
N LEU A 57 0.40 -24.18 -8.77
CA LEU A 57 -0.33 -24.46 -10.00
C LEU A 57 0.59 -24.98 -11.11
N GLU A 58 1.79 -24.44 -11.25
CA GLU A 58 2.80 -24.90 -12.20
C GLU A 58 3.22 -26.35 -11.89
N ARG A 59 3.43 -26.68 -10.62
CA ARG A 59 3.72 -28.06 -10.18
C ARG A 59 2.54 -29.00 -10.44
N GLU A 60 1.30 -28.54 -10.22
CA GLU A 60 0.11 -29.32 -10.56
C GLU A 60 0.00 -29.56 -12.07
N LEU A 61 0.24 -28.54 -12.89
CA LEU A 61 0.23 -28.65 -14.33
C LEU A 61 1.30 -29.61 -14.86
N ALA A 62 2.53 -29.54 -14.33
CA ALA A 62 3.60 -30.48 -14.66
C ALA A 62 3.21 -31.93 -14.33
N ARG A 63 2.62 -32.17 -13.16
CA ARG A 63 2.09 -33.49 -12.78
C ARG A 63 1.02 -33.99 -13.76
N LEU A 64 0.09 -33.14 -14.17
CA LEU A 64 -0.96 -33.49 -15.13
C LEU A 64 -0.40 -33.78 -16.54
N ARG A 65 0.74 -33.17 -16.90
CA ARG A 65 1.46 -33.42 -18.15
C ARG A 65 2.40 -34.63 -18.10
N GLY A 66 2.65 -35.19 -16.91
CA GLY A 66 3.62 -36.27 -16.72
C GLY A 66 5.08 -35.79 -16.75
N GLU A 67 5.30 -34.49 -16.54
CA GLU A 67 6.64 -33.88 -16.46
C GLU A 67 7.23 -34.10 -15.06
N PRO A 68 8.56 -34.31 -14.92
CA PRO A 68 9.19 -34.40 -13.62
C PRO A 68 9.10 -33.06 -12.89
N VAL A 69 8.73 -33.12 -11.62
CA VAL A 69 8.72 -31.96 -10.71
C VAL A 69 9.93 -32.11 -9.80
N ASP A 70 10.99 -31.34 -10.04
CA ASP A 70 12.13 -31.20 -9.13
C ASP A 70 11.75 -30.37 -7.89
#